data_AF-A0A846MU50-F1
#
_entry.id   AF-A0A846MU50-F1
#
_cell.length_a   1.000
_cell.length_b   1.000
_cell.length_c   1.000
_cell.angle_alpha   90.00
_cell.angle_beta   90.00
_cell.angle_gamma   90.00
#
_symmetry.space_group_name_H-M   'P 1'
#
loop_
_entity.id
_entity.type
_entity.pdbx_description
1 polymer ?
#
loop_
_entity_poly.entity_id
_entity_poly.type
_entity_poly.pdbx_seq_one_letter_code
_entity_poly.pdbx_strand_id
1 'polypeptide(L)'
;MNPEFRRNVWLELTPLRLVVLVALLSLAFFAAAVTDGMNGPGTAARWLYYIVVVFWGARNAARSVVGEIRDRTWDFQRLSSLSASTLMWGKLFGSTIFNWVGGAICLVVIVADAFNRSGPAVAVADLFYFIALGVIAQAAALLASLIGVVRRHGRAQYEVFIYQIVGLAVGLAVWAIADPNGPVLGGFLRSDHIAWWNASLPTEVFLLVSLAVFAGWILLGSYRLMRRELKQVNGPLVWLAFLTFVAGYVGGFDAWVSKQLPIADADSRRLYLVVLVCAGLTYINIFLEAKDRVAFRWFGSEIGHFRIGSALSRLQCWMMSVFATLILGGVLVAHLILSNTMEPGFPADAALVTSILGFLVRDLGIVVLMNMLARRRGGDLLALAVLLLLYLLLPSIIGGLQYGTGRALFLPLHTDPTWMSPAASWAEAMVAWIVAITQIALNERKA
;
A
#
# COMPACT_ATOMS: atom_id res chain seq x y z
N MET A 1 19.36 -20.49 16.64
CA MET A 1 17.91 -20.26 16.79
C MET A 1 17.69 -18.78 17.12
N ASN A 2 16.72 -18.11 16.47
CA ASN A 2 16.45 -16.68 16.68
C ASN A 2 16.04 -16.42 18.16
N PRO A 3 16.79 -15.59 18.92
CA PRO A 3 16.54 -15.39 20.34
C PRO A 3 15.21 -14.68 20.63
N GLU A 4 14.79 -13.75 19.76
CA GLU A 4 13.49 -13.07 19.86
C GLU A 4 12.33 -14.04 19.64
N PHE A 5 12.46 -14.90 18.64
CA PHE A 5 11.47 -15.94 18.40
C PHE A 5 11.36 -16.89 19.60
N ARG A 6 12.50 -17.35 20.13
CA ARG A 6 12.53 -18.19 21.34
C ARG A 6 11.79 -17.50 22.48
N ARG A 7 12.15 -16.26 22.82
CA ARG A 7 11.50 -15.49 23.89
C ARG A 7 9.98 -15.48 23.74
N ASN A 8 9.48 -15.19 22.53
CA ASN A 8 8.04 -15.11 22.29
C ASN A 8 7.35 -16.49 22.37
N VAL A 9 8.00 -17.56 21.93
CA VAL A 9 7.50 -18.93 22.10
C VAL A 9 7.28 -19.26 23.58
N TRP A 10 8.25 -18.92 24.44
CA TRP A 10 8.13 -19.17 25.90
C TRP A 10 7.03 -18.31 26.56
N LEU A 11 6.82 -17.09 26.09
CA LEU A 11 5.82 -16.18 26.66
C LEU A 11 4.39 -16.50 26.20
N GLU A 12 4.21 -16.88 24.92
CA GLU A 12 2.89 -17.05 24.34
C GLU A 12 2.36 -18.49 24.46
N LEU A 13 3.22 -19.50 24.39
CA LEU A 13 2.83 -20.91 24.46
C LEU A 13 2.83 -21.45 25.89
N THR A 14 1.90 -20.98 26.72
CA THR A 14 1.69 -21.59 28.04
C THR A 14 0.83 -22.86 27.92
N PRO A 15 1.11 -23.92 28.70
CA PRO A 15 0.37 -25.19 28.60
C PRO A 15 -1.15 -25.02 28.74
N LEU A 16 -1.59 -24.19 29.68
CA LEU A 16 -3.01 -23.92 29.90
C LEU A 16 -3.67 -23.27 28.68
N ARG A 17 -3.03 -22.27 28.05
CA ARG A 17 -3.56 -21.61 26.86
C ARG A 17 -3.67 -22.59 25.69
N LEU A 18 -2.71 -23.50 25.53
CA LEU A 18 -2.73 -24.52 24.50
C LEU A 18 -3.88 -25.53 24.71
N VAL A 19 -4.06 -26.03 25.93
CA VAL A 19 -5.15 -26.96 26.24
C VAL A 19 -6.51 -26.30 25.98
N VAL A 20 -6.70 -25.06 26.43
CA VAL A 20 -7.94 -24.31 26.20
C VAL A 20 -8.18 -24.06 24.71
N LEU A 21 -7.14 -23.69 23.95
CA LEU A 21 -7.24 -23.48 22.49
C LEU A 21 -7.70 -24.75 21.77
N VAL A 22 -7.04 -25.88 22.04
CA VAL A 22 -7.39 -27.17 21.44
C VAL A 22 -8.80 -27.57 21.84
N ALA A 23 -9.16 -27.49 23.13
CA ALA A 23 -10.49 -27.85 23.60
C ALA A 23 -11.59 -27.01 22.96
N LEU A 24 -11.42 -25.69 22.86
CA LEU A 24 -12.39 -24.80 22.23
C LEU A 24 -12.56 -25.06 20.73
N LEU A 25 -11.45 -25.25 20.00
CA LEU A 25 -11.50 -25.55 18.57
C LEU A 25 -12.13 -26.93 18.32
N SER A 26 -11.74 -27.95 19.07
CA SER A 26 -12.34 -29.28 18.98
C SER A 26 -13.84 -29.26 19.30
N LEU A 27 -14.27 -28.53 20.33
CA LEU A 27 -15.69 -28.39 20.66
C LEU A 27 -16.44 -27.65 19.55
N ALA A 28 -15.86 -26.61 18.97
CA ALA A 28 -16.47 -25.87 17.86
C ALA A 28 -16.63 -26.74 16.61
N PHE A 29 -15.61 -27.54 16.26
CA PHE A 29 -15.69 -28.47 15.13
C PHE A 29 -16.70 -29.59 15.38
N PHE A 30 -16.74 -30.11 16.62
CA PHE A 30 -17.72 -31.13 17.00
C PHE A 30 -19.15 -30.58 16.91
N ALA A 31 -19.39 -29.37 17.43
CA ALA A 31 -20.68 -28.71 17.32
C ALA A 31 -21.10 -28.49 15.85
N ALA A 32 -20.17 -28.04 15.00
CA ALA A 32 -20.40 -27.88 13.57
C ALA A 32 -20.65 -29.21 12.85
N ALA A 33 -20.07 -30.31 13.32
CA ALA A 33 -20.29 -31.65 12.75
C ALA A 33 -21.64 -32.25 13.14
N VAL A 34 -22.18 -31.91 14.31
CA VAL A 34 -23.48 -32.43 14.81
C VAL A 34 -24.66 -31.59 14.32
N THR A 35 -24.42 -30.34 13.90
CA THR A 35 -25.48 -29.47 13.40
C THR A 35 -25.78 -29.81 11.95
N ASP A 36 -26.90 -30.49 11.68
CA ASP A 36 -27.40 -30.75 10.33
C ASP A 36 -27.79 -29.43 9.65
N GLY A 37 -26.85 -28.82 8.93
CA GLY A 37 -27.06 -27.54 8.25
C GLY A 37 -25.97 -27.21 7.22
N MET A 38 -26.10 -26.07 6.53
CA MET A 38 -25.20 -25.62 5.46
C MET A 38 -23.76 -25.31 5.92
N ASN A 39 -23.47 -25.36 7.22
CA ASN A 39 -22.19 -24.98 7.82
C ASN A 39 -21.48 -26.20 8.43
N GLY A 40 -20.99 -27.10 7.58
CA GLY A 40 -20.16 -28.23 8.02
C GLY A 40 -18.84 -27.79 8.69
N PRO A 41 -18.08 -28.74 9.27
CA PRO A 41 -16.86 -28.45 10.03
C PRO A 41 -15.79 -27.70 9.22
N GLY A 42 -15.70 -27.91 7.90
CA GLY A 42 -14.80 -27.15 7.02
C GLY A 42 -15.12 -25.65 6.98
N THR A 43 -16.40 -25.27 6.85
CA THR A 43 -16.82 -23.86 6.86
C THR A 43 -16.55 -23.21 8.22
N ALA A 44 -16.85 -23.91 9.32
CA ALA A 44 -16.52 -23.44 10.67
C ALA A 44 -15.00 -23.22 10.84
N ALA A 45 -14.17 -24.15 10.34
CA ALA A 45 -12.72 -24.04 10.39
C ALA A 45 -12.19 -22.84 9.58
N ARG A 46 -12.75 -22.54 8.40
CA ARG A 46 -12.40 -21.33 7.63
C ARG A 46 -12.68 -20.06 8.45
N TRP A 47 -13.88 -19.91 9.01
CA TRP A 47 -14.23 -18.74 9.84
C TRP A 47 -13.35 -18.61 11.08
N LEU A 48 -13.11 -19.71 11.80
CA LEU A 48 -12.23 -19.73 12.96
C LEU A 48 -10.78 -19.38 12.57
N TYR A 49 -10.31 -19.83 11.40
CA TYR A 49 -9.02 -19.43 10.86
C TYR A 49 -8.94 -17.91 10.64
N TYR A 50 -9.95 -17.29 10.02
CA TYR A 50 -10.02 -15.83 9.88
C TYR A 50 -9.96 -15.12 11.23
N ILE A 51 -10.73 -15.58 12.22
CA ILE A 51 -10.75 -14.95 13.55
C ILE A 51 -9.40 -15.07 14.25
N VAL A 52 -8.80 -16.27 14.26
CA VAL A 52 -7.57 -16.55 15.00
C VAL A 52 -6.33 -16.00 14.28
N VAL A 53 -6.16 -16.33 13.00
CA VAL A 53 -4.92 -16.01 12.26
C VAL A 53 -4.95 -14.62 11.66
N VAL A 54 -6.08 -14.21 11.06
CA VAL A 54 -6.17 -12.91 10.39
C VAL A 54 -6.50 -11.83 11.42
N PHE A 55 -7.61 -11.93 12.14
CA PHE A 55 -8.06 -10.87 13.05
C PHE A 55 -7.20 -10.76 14.31
N TRP A 56 -7.03 -11.85 15.06
CA TRP A 56 -6.22 -11.82 16.27
C TRP A 56 -4.72 -11.78 15.95
N GLY A 57 -4.27 -12.52 14.92
CA GLY A 57 -2.90 -12.45 14.44
C GLY A 57 -2.44 -11.07 14.01
N ALA A 58 -3.23 -10.34 13.21
CA ALA A 58 -2.90 -8.97 12.82
C ALA A 58 -2.73 -8.04 14.04
N ARG A 59 -3.59 -8.19 15.06
CA ARG A 59 -3.49 -7.42 16.29
C ARG A 59 -2.18 -7.70 17.04
N ASN A 60 -1.79 -8.96 17.18
CA ASN A 60 -0.56 -9.33 17.87
C ASN A 60 0.69 -8.86 17.09
N ALA A 61 0.66 -9.00 15.76
CA ALA A 61 1.72 -8.50 14.89
C ALA A 61 1.91 -6.98 15.03
N ALA A 62 0.83 -6.19 15.04
CA ALA A 62 0.89 -4.75 15.27
C ALA A 62 1.40 -4.39 16.67
N ARG A 63 1.02 -5.15 17.71
CA ARG A 63 1.46 -4.93 19.09
C ARG A 63 2.94 -5.25 19.33
N SER A 64 3.53 -6.14 18.53
CA SER A 64 4.92 -6.59 18.71
C SER A 64 5.98 -5.48 18.69
N VAL A 65 5.65 -4.35 18.05
CA VAL A 65 6.51 -3.16 17.99
C VAL A 65 5.97 -2.06 18.90
N VAL A 66 4.66 -1.75 18.80
CA VAL A 66 4.05 -0.63 19.56
C VAL A 66 4.07 -0.86 21.06
N GLY A 67 3.87 -2.11 21.50
CA GLY A 67 3.94 -2.47 22.91
C GLY A 67 5.30 -2.15 23.53
N GLU A 68 6.38 -2.53 22.86
CA GLU A 68 7.74 -2.28 23.35
C GLU A 68 8.13 -0.80 23.33
N ILE A 69 7.59 0.00 22.40
CA ILE A 69 7.81 1.46 22.39
C ILE A 69 7.10 2.09 23.58
N ARG A 70 5.86 1.70 23.83
CA ARG A 70 5.09 2.15 25.00
C ARG A 70 5.82 1.80 26.29
N ASP A 71 6.36 0.59 26.35
CA ASP A 71 7.05 0.06 27.53
C ASP A 71 8.53 0.52 27.61
N ARG A 72 8.97 1.40 26.69
CA ARG A 72 10.33 1.99 26.60
C ARG A 72 11.47 0.98 26.46
N THR A 73 11.19 -0.23 25.99
CA THR A 73 12.19 -1.27 25.75
C THR A 73 12.73 -1.27 24.32
N TRP A 74 12.10 -0.52 23.41
CA TRP A 74 12.50 -0.44 22.00
C TRP A 74 13.93 0.05 21.81
N ASP A 75 14.36 1.06 22.58
CA ASP A 75 15.73 1.60 22.45
C ASP A 75 16.79 0.58 22.88
N PHE A 76 16.49 -0.26 23.87
CA PHE A 76 17.39 -1.35 24.26
C PHE A 76 17.52 -2.40 23.15
N GLN A 77 16.42 -2.75 22.47
CA GLN A 77 16.48 -3.65 21.32
C GLN A 77 17.27 -3.06 20.15
N ARG A 78 17.18 -1.74 19.92
CA ARG A 78 17.94 -1.07 18.86
C ARG A 78 19.45 -1.07 19.12
N LEU A 79 19.86 -1.13 20.38
CA LEU A 79 21.26 -1.25 20.80
C LEU A 79 21.75 -2.70 20.84
N SER A 80 20.84 -3.68 20.77
CA SER A 80 21.20 -5.09 20.71
C SER A 80 21.92 -5.42 19.40
N SER A 81 22.78 -6.42 19.42
CA SER A 81 23.53 -6.89 18.24
C SER A 81 22.67 -7.69 17.24
N LEU A 82 21.34 -7.63 17.34
CA LEU A 82 20.44 -8.40 16.49
C LEU A 82 20.33 -7.78 15.10
N SER A 83 20.37 -8.63 14.06
CA SER A 83 20.13 -8.18 12.69
C SER A 83 18.66 -7.83 12.46
N ALA A 84 18.41 -6.92 11.51
CA ALA A 84 17.05 -6.50 11.15
C ALA A 84 16.15 -7.67 10.74
N SER A 85 16.69 -8.66 10.03
CA SER A 85 15.95 -9.86 9.60
C SER A 85 15.55 -10.72 10.79
N THR A 86 16.48 -10.95 11.72
CA THR A 86 16.23 -11.71 12.95
C THR A 86 15.13 -11.06 13.77
N LEU A 87 15.19 -9.74 13.95
CA LEU A 87 14.19 -9.00 14.71
C LEU A 87 12.82 -8.97 13.99
N MET A 88 12.79 -8.80 12.67
CA MET A 88 11.55 -8.83 11.88
C MET A 88 10.84 -10.20 11.99
N TRP A 89 11.53 -11.30 11.70
CA TRP A 89 10.92 -12.63 11.76
C TRP A 89 10.54 -13.02 13.19
N GLY A 90 11.35 -12.64 14.17
CA GLY A 90 11.07 -12.86 15.59
C GLY A 90 9.81 -12.13 16.05
N LYS A 91 9.56 -10.93 15.54
CA LYS A 91 8.34 -10.17 15.85
C LYS A 91 7.13 -10.65 15.07
N LEU A 92 7.28 -10.90 13.77
CA LEU A 92 6.17 -11.31 12.92
C LEU A 92 5.61 -12.66 13.36
N PHE A 93 6.43 -13.71 13.43
CA PHE A 93 5.98 -15.06 13.76
C PHE A 93 6.05 -15.38 15.23
N GLY A 94 6.95 -14.75 15.99
CA GLY A 94 7.02 -14.99 17.43
C GLY A 94 5.79 -14.43 18.15
N SER A 95 5.37 -13.19 17.87
CA SER A 95 4.19 -12.63 18.52
C SER A 95 2.87 -13.28 18.08
N THR A 96 2.86 -13.98 16.94
CA THR A 96 1.68 -14.64 16.40
C THR A 96 1.74 -16.17 16.50
N ILE A 97 2.75 -16.74 17.18
CA ILE A 97 2.95 -18.21 17.20
C ILE A 97 1.74 -18.95 17.77
N PHE A 98 1.12 -18.42 18.82
CA PHE A 98 -0.09 -18.98 19.40
C PHE A 98 -1.25 -19.01 18.39
N ASN A 99 -1.38 -17.97 17.57
CA ASN A 99 -2.39 -17.90 16.51
C ASN A 99 -2.08 -18.89 15.38
N TRP A 100 -0.80 -19.08 15.04
CA TRP A 100 -0.40 -20.09 14.05
C TRP A 100 -0.63 -21.52 14.52
N VAL A 101 -0.51 -21.81 15.82
CA VAL A 101 -0.89 -23.12 16.38
C VAL A 101 -2.40 -23.36 16.24
N GLY A 102 -3.24 -22.38 16.60
CA GLY A 102 -4.69 -22.48 16.40
C GLY A 102 -5.06 -22.56 14.92
N GLY A 103 -4.38 -21.76 14.09
CA GLY A 103 -4.50 -21.79 12.64
C GLY A 103 -4.12 -23.13 12.03
N ALA A 104 -3.07 -23.79 12.50
CA ALA A 104 -2.66 -25.11 12.04
C ALA A 104 -3.74 -26.16 12.31
N ILE A 105 -4.37 -26.12 13.49
CA ILE A 105 -5.51 -27.00 13.82
C ILE A 105 -6.68 -26.75 12.85
N CYS A 106 -7.03 -25.50 12.57
CA CYS A 106 -8.06 -25.17 11.57
C CYS A 106 -7.65 -25.62 10.16
N LEU A 107 -6.39 -25.44 9.76
CA LEU A 107 -5.88 -25.85 8.44
C LEU A 107 -6.01 -27.34 8.23
N VAL A 108 -5.74 -28.17 9.23
CA VAL A 108 -5.94 -29.63 9.12
C VAL A 108 -7.38 -29.97 8.76
N VAL A 109 -8.36 -29.31 9.41
CA VAL A 109 -9.78 -29.52 9.12
C VAL A 109 -10.17 -28.99 7.74
N ILE A 110 -9.67 -27.82 7.35
CA ILE A 110 -9.92 -27.23 6.02
C ILE A 110 -9.39 -28.13 4.92
N VAL A 111 -8.14 -28.59 5.03
CA VAL A 111 -7.49 -29.47 4.06
C VAL A 111 -8.19 -30.82 4.00
N ALA A 112 -8.58 -31.40 5.13
CA ALA A 112 -9.33 -32.65 5.16
C ALA A 112 -10.72 -32.53 4.49
N ASP A 113 -11.44 -31.44 4.74
CA ASP A 113 -12.73 -31.15 4.10
C ASP A 113 -12.58 -30.96 2.58
N ALA A 114 -11.60 -30.16 2.16
CA ALA A 114 -11.30 -29.92 0.74
C ALA A 114 -10.85 -31.20 0.01
N PHE A 115 -10.01 -32.01 0.66
CA PHE A 115 -9.54 -33.29 0.11
C PHE A 115 -10.71 -34.23 -0.16
N ASN A 116 -11.64 -34.34 0.80
CA ASN A 116 -12.79 -35.25 0.70
C ASN A 116 -13.84 -34.77 -0.32
N ARG A 117 -14.05 -33.46 -0.48
CA ARG A 117 -15.09 -32.89 -1.36
C ARG A 117 -14.62 -32.62 -2.78
N SER A 118 -13.40 -32.14 -2.93
CA SER A 118 -12.89 -31.53 -4.18
C SER A 118 -11.57 -32.15 -4.66
N GLY A 119 -10.99 -33.06 -3.89
CA GLY A 119 -9.77 -33.80 -4.24
C GLY A 119 -8.47 -33.15 -3.76
N PRO A 120 -7.32 -33.82 -3.99
CA PRO A 120 -6.03 -33.43 -3.43
C PRO A 120 -5.48 -32.10 -3.95
N ALA A 121 -5.73 -31.76 -5.23
CA ALA A 121 -5.20 -30.54 -5.83
C ALA A 121 -5.77 -29.28 -5.16
N VAL A 122 -7.10 -29.25 -4.95
CA VAL A 122 -7.80 -28.14 -4.29
C VAL A 122 -7.38 -28.04 -2.81
N ALA A 123 -7.19 -29.18 -2.13
CA ALA A 123 -6.73 -29.19 -0.74
C ALA A 123 -5.33 -28.56 -0.57
N VAL A 124 -4.42 -28.81 -1.53
CA VAL A 124 -3.09 -28.18 -1.53
C VAL A 124 -3.18 -26.69 -1.86
N ALA A 125 -4.04 -26.29 -2.81
CA ALA A 125 -4.28 -24.89 -3.14
C ALA A 125 -4.84 -24.11 -1.94
N ASP A 126 -5.86 -24.65 -1.25
CA ASP A 126 -6.43 -24.08 -0.03
C ASP A 126 -5.36 -23.92 1.07
N LEU A 127 -4.50 -24.92 1.26
CA LEU A 127 -3.40 -24.84 2.23
C LEU A 127 -2.47 -23.64 1.94
N PHE A 128 -2.02 -23.50 0.69
CA PHE A 128 -1.17 -22.37 0.29
C PHE A 128 -1.89 -21.03 0.41
N TYR A 129 -3.16 -20.98 0.00
CA TYR A 129 -4.00 -19.80 0.10
C TYR A 129 -4.08 -19.29 1.54
N PHE A 130 -4.50 -20.14 2.49
CA PHE A 130 -4.72 -19.73 3.87
C PHE A 130 -3.40 -19.34 4.54
N ILE A 131 -2.30 -20.07 4.30
CA ILE A 131 -0.98 -19.68 4.81
C ILE A 131 -0.58 -18.29 4.28
N ALA A 132 -0.69 -18.06 2.97
CA ALA A 132 -0.32 -16.79 2.36
C ALA A 132 -1.20 -15.64 2.87
N LEU A 133 -2.51 -15.88 3.05
CA LEU A 133 -3.46 -14.95 3.65
C LEU A 133 -3.12 -14.60 5.10
N GLY A 134 -2.76 -15.58 5.93
CA GLY A 134 -2.34 -15.33 7.31
C GLY A 134 -1.05 -14.50 7.36
N VAL A 135 -0.08 -14.83 6.51
CA VAL A 135 1.19 -14.10 6.40
C VAL A 135 0.96 -12.66 5.93
N ILE A 136 0.18 -12.45 4.86
CA ILE A 136 -0.01 -11.12 4.27
C ILE A 136 -0.75 -10.17 5.24
N ALA A 137 -1.77 -10.65 5.94
CA ALA A 137 -2.52 -9.84 6.90
C ALA A 137 -1.65 -9.44 8.11
N GLN A 138 -0.89 -10.39 8.66
CA GLN A 138 0.01 -10.13 9.78
C GLN A 138 1.18 -9.23 9.38
N ALA A 139 1.78 -9.46 8.19
CA ALA A 139 2.87 -8.66 7.68
C ALA A 139 2.42 -7.22 7.35
N ALA A 140 1.21 -7.03 6.81
CA ALA A 140 0.63 -5.72 6.57
C ALA A 140 0.40 -4.95 7.88
N ALA A 141 -0.11 -5.60 8.93
CA ALA A 141 -0.26 -4.99 10.25
C ALA A 141 1.09 -4.60 10.88
N LEU A 142 2.10 -5.47 10.75
CA LEU A 142 3.47 -5.16 11.18
C LEU A 142 4.06 -3.98 10.40
N LEU A 143 3.91 -3.96 9.06
CA LEU A 143 4.35 -2.87 8.21
C LEU A 143 3.72 -1.54 8.64
N ALA A 144 2.39 -1.51 8.83
CA ALA A 144 1.67 -0.33 9.29
C ALA A 144 2.17 0.16 10.65
N SER A 145 2.42 -0.76 11.58
CA SER A 145 2.98 -0.42 12.89
C SER A 145 4.35 0.23 12.78
N LEU A 146 5.26 -0.31 11.96
CA LEU A 146 6.61 0.24 11.74
C LEU A 146 6.57 1.60 11.07
N ILE A 147 5.66 1.83 10.11
CA ILE A 147 5.45 3.15 9.52
C ILE A 147 5.06 4.15 10.61
N GLY A 148 4.15 3.77 11.50
CA GLY A 148 3.79 4.57 12.68
C GLY A 148 5.00 5.01 13.49
N VAL A 149 5.86 4.05 13.84
CA VAL A 149 7.10 4.29 14.60
C VAL A 149 8.00 5.30 13.91
N VAL A 150 8.26 5.12 12.62
CA VAL A 150 9.11 6.02 11.82
C VAL A 150 8.56 7.44 11.84
N ARG A 151 7.23 7.60 11.80
CA ARG A 151 6.56 8.90 11.91
C ARG A 151 6.53 9.47 13.32
N ARG A 152 7.13 8.80 14.31
CA ARG A 152 7.08 9.15 15.75
C ARG A 152 5.64 9.18 16.31
N HIS A 153 4.74 8.41 15.71
CA HIS A 153 3.39 8.11 16.18
C HIS A 153 3.46 6.70 16.79
N GLY A 154 3.42 6.60 18.12
CA GLY A 154 3.71 5.32 18.78
C GLY A 154 3.55 5.36 20.29
N ARG A 155 2.60 6.15 20.79
CA ARG A 155 2.38 6.33 22.24
C ARG A 155 0.99 5.89 22.71
N ALA A 156 0.02 5.67 21.81
CA ALA A 156 -1.37 5.46 22.20
C ALA A 156 -1.90 4.07 21.82
N GLN A 157 -2.77 3.50 22.66
CA GLN A 157 -3.44 2.23 22.39
C GLN A 157 -4.32 2.27 21.13
N TYR A 158 -4.85 3.44 20.76
CA TYR A 158 -5.64 3.66 19.55
C TYR A 158 -4.83 3.39 18.26
N GLU A 159 -3.51 3.61 18.28
CA GLU A 159 -2.65 3.41 17.11
C GLU A 159 -2.56 1.92 16.74
N VAL A 160 -2.54 1.01 17.73
CA VAL A 160 -2.56 -0.44 17.49
C VAL A 160 -3.79 -0.88 16.72
N PHE A 161 -4.96 -0.32 17.05
CA PHE A 161 -6.21 -0.64 16.37
C PHE A 161 -6.19 -0.18 14.91
N ILE A 162 -5.67 1.01 14.62
CA ILE A 162 -5.48 1.49 13.24
C ILE A 162 -4.57 0.53 12.45
N TYR A 163 -3.45 0.12 13.03
CA TYR A 163 -2.53 -0.80 12.36
C TYR A 163 -3.15 -2.18 12.12
N GLN A 164 -3.98 -2.66 13.06
CA GLN A 164 -4.78 -3.87 12.88
C GLN A 164 -5.78 -3.70 11.72
N ILE A 165 -6.46 -2.55 11.61
CA ILE A 165 -7.39 -2.27 10.51
C ILE A 165 -6.68 -2.40 9.15
N VAL A 166 -5.43 -1.94 9.02
CA VAL A 166 -4.67 -2.11 7.77
C VAL A 166 -4.46 -3.59 7.44
N GLY A 167 -4.03 -4.40 8.41
CA GLY A 167 -3.88 -5.85 8.22
C GLY A 167 -5.19 -6.54 7.87
N LEU A 168 -6.29 -6.14 8.53
CA LEU A 168 -7.63 -6.63 8.25
C LEU A 168 -8.13 -6.22 6.86
N ALA A 169 -7.94 -4.97 6.47
CA ALA A 169 -8.35 -4.48 5.15
C ALA A 169 -7.64 -5.25 4.04
N VAL A 170 -6.33 -5.51 4.19
CA VAL A 170 -5.57 -6.34 3.23
C VAL A 170 -6.07 -7.79 3.25
N GLY A 171 -6.27 -8.39 4.43
CA GLY A 171 -6.78 -9.75 4.55
C GLY A 171 -8.19 -9.92 3.97
N LEU A 172 -9.09 -8.96 4.20
CA LEU A 172 -10.44 -8.94 3.67
C LEU A 172 -10.47 -8.68 2.16
N ALA A 173 -9.59 -7.83 1.64
CA ALA A 173 -9.46 -7.61 0.20
C ALA A 173 -9.00 -8.91 -0.50
N VAL A 174 -8.02 -9.62 0.07
CA VAL A 174 -7.58 -10.93 -0.43
C VAL A 174 -8.71 -11.96 -0.31
N TRP A 175 -9.47 -11.95 0.78
CA TRP A 175 -10.63 -12.83 0.93
C TRP A 175 -11.69 -12.58 -0.13
N ALA A 176 -12.05 -11.32 -0.37
CA ALA A 176 -13.08 -10.95 -1.35
C ALA A 176 -12.67 -11.25 -2.79
N ILE A 177 -11.38 -11.14 -3.13
CA ILE A 177 -10.87 -11.26 -4.50
C ILE A 177 -10.39 -12.68 -4.81
N ALA A 178 -9.72 -13.34 -3.86
CA ALA A 178 -8.94 -14.54 -4.11
C ALA A 178 -9.45 -15.81 -3.43
N ASP A 179 -10.55 -15.76 -2.66
CA ASP A 179 -11.14 -16.98 -2.07
C ASP A 179 -11.88 -17.81 -3.14
N PRO A 180 -11.47 -19.08 -3.38
CA PRO A 180 -12.19 -20.03 -4.25
C PRO A 180 -13.62 -20.35 -3.79
N ASN A 181 -13.97 -20.02 -2.54
CA ASN A 181 -15.30 -20.27 -1.95
C ASN A 181 -15.93 -19.01 -1.32
N GLY A 182 -15.33 -17.84 -1.53
CA GLY A 182 -15.74 -16.60 -0.87
C GLY A 182 -17.04 -16.00 -1.41
N PRO A 183 -17.75 -15.18 -0.61
CA PRO A 183 -18.88 -14.39 -1.11
C PRO A 183 -18.37 -13.39 -2.15
N VAL A 184 -19.09 -13.28 -3.29
CA VAL A 184 -18.78 -12.34 -4.38
C VAL A 184 -19.07 -10.91 -3.91
N LEU A 185 -18.20 -10.35 -3.09
CA LEU A 185 -18.19 -8.94 -2.71
C LEU A 185 -17.66 -8.15 -3.91
N GLY A 186 -18.56 -7.69 -4.77
CA GLY A 186 -18.24 -6.76 -5.86
C GLY A 186 -18.79 -7.10 -7.25
N GLY A 187 -19.60 -8.14 -7.41
CA GLY A 187 -20.23 -8.44 -8.71
C GLY A 187 -19.26 -8.81 -9.83
N PHE A 188 -17.99 -9.12 -9.51
CA PHE A 188 -17.05 -9.66 -10.49
C PHE A 188 -17.55 -11.03 -10.93
N LEU A 189 -17.93 -11.14 -12.20
CA LEU A 189 -18.30 -12.41 -12.81
C LEU A 189 -17.11 -13.37 -12.63
N ARG A 190 -17.37 -14.49 -11.96
CA ARG A 190 -16.36 -15.52 -11.73
C ARG A 190 -16.01 -16.14 -13.08
N SER A 191 -14.84 -15.79 -13.60
CA SER A 191 -14.31 -16.39 -14.81
C SER A 191 -13.26 -17.43 -14.41
N ASP A 192 -13.30 -18.59 -15.07
CA ASP A 192 -12.28 -19.63 -14.89
C ASP A 192 -10.90 -19.17 -15.38
N HIS A 193 -10.89 -18.12 -16.21
CA HIS A 193 -9.69 -17.52 -16.78
C HIS A 193 -9.60 -16.02 -16.52
N ILE A 194 -8.39 -15.56 -16.25
CA ILE A 194 -8.00 -14.14 -16.22
C ILE A 194 -7.20 -13.85 -17.49
N ALA A 195 -7.59 -12.81 -18.23
CA ALA A 195 -6.79 -12.28 -19.31
C ALA A 195 -5.70 -11.36 -18.75
N TRP A 196 -4.42 -11.74 -18.94
CA TRP A 196 -3.26 -10.97 -18.52
C TRP A 196 -2.22 -10.93 -19.64
N TRP A 197 -1.85 -9.74 -20.12
CA TRP A 197 -0.96 -9.55 -21.28
C TRP A 197 -1.41 -10.33 -22.53
N ASN A 198 -2.71 -10.26 -22.87
CA ASN A 198 -3.34 -11.03 -23.93
C ASN A 198 -3.26 -12.58 -23.78
N ALA A 199 -2.73 -13.11 -22.67
CA ALA A 199 -2.73 -14.53 -22.36
C ALA A 199 -3.91 -14.89 -21.44
N SER A 200 -4.57 -16.02 -21.70
CA SER A 200 -5.60 -16.57 -20.81
C SER A 200 -4.96 -17.50 -19.77
N LEU A 201 -4.99 -17.10 -18.50
CA LEU A 201 -4.42 -17.86 -17.39
C LEU A 201 -5.52 -18.38 -16.48
N PRO A 202 -5.38 -19.60 -15.89
CA PRO A 202 -6.31 -20.08 -14.88
C PRO A 202 -6.37 -19.14 -13.67
N THR A 203 -7.58 -18.73 -13.29
CA THR A 203 -7.80 -17.71 -12.24
C THR A 203 -7.18 -18.11 -10.90
N GLU A 204 -7.37 -19.34 -10.47
CA GLU A 204 -6.88 -19.85 -9.17
C GLU A 204 -5.35 -19.78 -9.06
N VAL A 205 -4.65 -20.34 -10.06
CA VAL A 205 -3.17 -20.36 -10.08
C VAL A 205 -2.62 -18.94 -10.15
N PHE A 206 -3.22 -18.09 -11.00
CA PHE A 206 -2.79 -16.71 -11.15
C PHE A 206 -2.94 -15.92 -9.83
N LEU A 207 -4.06 -16.06 -9.13
CA LEU A 207 -4.32 -15.38 -7.86
C LEU A 207 -3.42 -15.90 -6.74
N LEU A 208 -3.15 -17.20 -6.67
CA LEU A 208 -2.22 -17.80 -5.69
C LEU A 208 -0.78 -17.29 -5.89
N VAL A 209 -0.30 -17.28 -7.13
CA VAL A 209 1.04 -16.76 -7.45
C VAL A 209 1.11 -15.27 -7.12
N SER A 210 0.08 -14.50 -7.50
CA SER A 210 -0.01 -13.07 -7.20
C SER A 210 0.03 -12.82 -5.69
N LEU A 211 -0.76 -13.57 -4.93
CA LEU A 211 -0.81 -13.49 -3.46
C LEU A 211 0.56 -13.77 -2.83
N ALA A 212 1.27 -14.80 -3.28
CA ALA A 212 2.61 -15.13 -2.80
C ALA A 212 3.62 -14.01 -3.11
N VAL A 213 3.56 -13.45 -4.32
CA VAL A 213 4.45 -12.34 -4.73
C VAL A 213 4.17 -11.07 -3.92
N PHE A 214 2.89 -10.70 -3.71
CA PHE A 214 2.53 -9.55 -2.89
C PHE A 214 2.89 -9.76 -1.41
N ALA A 215 2.72 -10.96 -0.87
CA ALA A 215 3.21 -11.29 0.47
C ALA A 215 4.74 -11.08 0.57
N GLY A 216 5.49 -11.51 -0.45
CA GLY A 216 6.93 -11.26 -0.57
C GLY A 216 7.29 -9.76 -0.53
N TRP A 217 6.57 -8.93 -1.29
CA TRP A 217 6.78 -7.48 -1.28
C TRP A 217 6.47 -6.82 0.06
N ILE A 218 5.40 -7.23 0.74
CA ILE A 218 5.06 -6.71 2.06
C ILE A 218 6.13 -7.09 3.10
N LEU A 219 6.58 -8.35 3.09
CA LEU A 219 7.66 -8.81 3.96
C LEU A 219 8.97 -8.05 3.71
N LEU A 220 9.30 -7.82 2.44
CA LEU A 220 10.48 -7.03 2.06
C LEU A 220 10.35 -5.57 2.51
N GLY A 221 9.14 -5.01 2.46
CA GLY A 221 8.81 -3.70 3.02
C GLY A 221 9.02 -3.65 4.53
N SER A 222 8.50 -4.65 5.28
CA SER A 222 8.69 -4.76 6.72
C SER A 222 10.17 -4.88 7.09
N TYR A 223 10.93 -5.66 6.34
CA TYR A 223 12.39 -5.78 6.52
C TYR A 223 13.10 -4.44 6.32
N ARG A 224 12.80 -3.72 5.24
CA ARG A 224 13.43 -2.41 4.96
C ARG A 224 13.09 -1.37 6.03
N LEU A 225 11.85 -1.34 6.50
CA LEU A 225 11.48 -0.44 7.60
C LEU A 225 12.23 -0.81 8.89
N MET A 226 12.38 -2.11 9.17
CA MET A 226 13.16 -2.56 10.33
C MET A 226 14.63 -2.12 10.24
N ARG A 227 15.24 -2.21 9.05
CA ARG A 227 16.59 -1.69 8.80
C ARG A 227 16.68 -0.18 9.09
N ARG A 228 15.67 0.59 8.67
CA ARG A 228 15.61 2.05 8.90
C ARG A 228 15.54 2.38 10.39
N GLU A 229 14.81 1.59 11.18
CA GLU A 229 14.73 1.73 12.65
C GLU A 229 16.07 1.45 13.34
N LEU A 230 16.82 0.45 12.85
CA LEU A 230 18.19 0.15 13.26
C LEU A 230 19.25 1.08 12.66
N LYS A 231 18.83 2.21 12.06
CA LYS A 231 19.71 3.23 11.43
C LYS A 231 20.60 2.70 10.29
N GLN A 232 20.20 1.60 9.66
CA GLN A 232 20.87 1.11 8.46
C GLN A 232 20.36 1.86 7.23
N VAL A 233 21.25 2.07 6.27
CA VAL A 233 20.93 2.73 5.00
C VAL A 233 20.25 1.72 4.06
N ASN A 234 19.10 2.11 3.52
CA ASN A 234 18.40 1.36 2.48
C ASN A 234 18.69 2.00 1.12
N GLY A 235 19.09 1.20 0.12
CA GLY A 235 19.21 1.67 -1.25
C GLY A 235 17.85 1.88 -1.94
N PRO A 236 17.82 2.55 -3.10
CA PRO A 236 16.59 2.85 -3.84
C PRO A 236 16.08 1.66 -4.65
N LEU A 237 16.96 0.72 -5.00
CA LEU A 237 16.71 -0.37 -5.95
C LEU A 237 15.47 -1.19 -5.64
N VAL A 238 15.22 -1.53 -4.36
CA VAL A 238 14.06 -2.35 -3.99
C VAL A 238 12.74 -1.63 -4.25
N TRP A 239 12.68 -0.31 -4.03
CA TRP A 239 11.47 0.46 -4.32
C TRP A 239 11.27 0.63 -5.83
N LEU A 240 12.34 0.91 -6.57
CA LEU A 240 12.27 0.98 -8.03
C LEU A 240 11.83 -0.37 -8.63
N ALA A 241 12.37 -1.49 -8.13
CA ALA A 241 11.94 -2.82 -8.52
C ALA A 241 10.47 -3.08 -8.20
N PHE A 242 9.97 -2.61 -7.06
CA PHE A 242 8.54 -2.67 -6.72
C PHE A 242 7.69 -1.84 -7.70
N LEU A 243 8.10 -0.62 -8.04
CA LEU A 243 7.38 0.21 -9.01
C LEU A 243 7.36 -0.43 -10.40
N THR A 244 8.49 -0.98 -10.87
CA THR A 244 8.56 -1.72 -12.13
C THR A 244 7.66 -2.96 -12.10
N PHE A 245 7.67 -3.71 -11.00
CA PHE A 245 6.79 -4.87 -10.81
C PHE A 245 5.32 -4.46 -10.88
N VAL A 246 4.90 -3.44 -10.14
CA VAL A 246 3.51 -2.97 -10.14
C VAL A 246 3.12 -2.44 -11.52
N ALA A 247 3.99 -1.69 -12.19
CA ALA A 247 3.74 -1.24 -13.56
C ALA A 247 3.51 -2.41 -14.53
N GLY A 248 4.36 -3.43 -14.49
CA GLY A 248 4.21 -4.63 -15.35
C GLY A 248 3.02 -5.51 -14.96
N TYR A 249 2.74 -5.66 -13.66
CA TYR A 249 1.63 -6.46 -13.16
C TYR A 249 0.29 -5.84 -13.56
N VAL A 250 0.13 -4.55 -13.28
CA VAL A 250 -1.14 -3.85 -13.46
C VAL A 250 -1.37 -3.48 -14.93
N GLY A 251 -0.31 -3.16 -15.69
CA GLY A 251 -0.39 -2.92 -17.13
C GLY A 251 -0.85 -4.13 -17.96
N GLY A 252 -0.81 -5.34 -17.38
CA GLY A 252 -1.32 -6.54 -18.04
C GLY A 252 -2.84 -6.71 -18.02
N PHE A 253 -3.59 -5.88 -17.26
CA PHE A 253 -5.06 -5.99 -17.15
C PHE A 253 -5.78 -5.04 -18.11
N ASP A 254 -6.17 -5.56 -19.27
CA ASP A 254 -6.92 -4.80 -20.28
C ASP A 254 -8.36 -4.47 -19.88
N ALA A 255 -8.97 -5.35 -19.09
CA ALA A 255 -10.37 -5.25 -18.71
C ALA A 255 -10.67 -4.16 -17.65
N TRP A 256 -9.62 -3.64 -16.99
CA TRP A 256 -9.77 -2.72 -15.85
C TRP A 256 -9.88 -1.25 -16.30
N VAL A 257 -9.65 -0.94 -17.57
CA VAL A 257 -9.86 0.39 -18.14
C VAL A 257 -11.25 0.45 -18.74
N SER A 258 -12.09 1.36 -18.25
CA SER A 258 -13.44 1.51 -18.80
C SER A 258 -13.36 1.81 -20.30
N LYS A 259 -14.17 1.13 -21.10
CA LYS A 259 -14.33 1.44 -22.54
C LYS A 259 -14.89 2.85 -22.78
N GLN A 260 -15.29 3.55 -21.71
CA GLN A 260 -15.84 4.90 -21.72
C GLN A 260 -14.76 5.98 -21.61
N LEU A 261 -13.49 5.63 -21.33
CA LEU A 261 -12.39 6.58 -21.44
C LEU A 261 -12.14 6.86 -22.94
N PRO A 262 -12.11 8.13 -23.37
CA PRO A 262 -11.90 8.53 -24.77
C PRO A 262 -10.45 8.33 -25.24
N ILE A 263 -9.73 7.34 -24.69
CA ILE A 263 -8.35 7.03 -25.07
C ILE A 263 -8.40 5.90 -26.10
N ALA A 264 -8.01 6.23 -27.34
CA ALA A 264 -8.27 5.41 -28.53
C ALA A 264 -7.58 4.03 -28.55
N ASP A 265 -6.35 3.92 -28.05
CA ASP A 265 -5.51 2.72 -28.23
C ASP A 265 -5.42 1.81 -27.00
N ALA A 266 -5.31 0.50 -27.21
CA ALA A 266 -5.11 -0.48 -26.14
C ALA A 266 -3.84 -0.19 -25.32
N ASP A 267 -2.73 0.16 -25.99
CA ASP A 267 -1.45 0.45 -25.32
C ASP A 267 -1.51 1.74 -24.50
N SER A 268 -2.17 2.78 -25.02
CA SER A 268 -2.42 4.03 -24.29
C SER A 268 -3.25 3.82 -23.03
N ARG A 269 -4.26 2.92 -23.08
CA ARG A 269 -5.07 2.54 -21.90
C ARG A 269 -4.26 1.81 -20.84
N ARG A 270 -3.41 0.86 -21.24
CA ARG A 270 -2.48 0.16 -20.33
C ARG A 270 -1.54 1.14 -19.63
N LEU A 271 -0.90 2.02 -20.42
CA LEU A 271 -0.01 3.05 -19.89
C LEU A 271 -0.73 4.02 -18.94
N TYR A 272 -1.95 4.45 -19.29
CA TYR A 272 -2.77 5.31 -18.43
C TYR A 272 -3.03 4.66 -17.08
N LEU A 273 -3.41 3.38 -17.07
CA LEU A 273 -3.67 2.63 -15.85
C LEU A 273 -2.40 2.53 -14.98
N VAL A 274 -1.25 2.24 -15.60
CA VAL A 274 0.04 2.21 -14.90
C VAL A 274 0.36 3.58 -14.28
N VAL A 275 0.19 4.67 -15.02
CA VAL A 275 0.39 6.04 -14.54
C VAL A 275 -0.52 6.34 -13.35
N LEU A 276 -1.80 5.94 -13.42
CA LEU A 276 -2.78 6.12 -12.34
C LEU A 276 -2.36 5.36 -11.08
N VAL A 277 -1.91 4.11 -11.20
CA VAL A 277 -1.46 3.33 -10.03
C VAL A 277 -0.18 3.92 -9.43
N CYS A 278 0.79 4.32 -10.24
CA CYS A 278 1.99 4.99 -9.75
C CYS A 278 1.66 6.34 -9.08
N ALA A 279 0.70 7.10 -9.63
CA ALA A 279 0.17 8.32 -9.01
C ALA A 279 -0.52 8.02 -7.66
N GLY A 280 -1.34 6.98 -7.58
CA GLY A 280 -1.96 6.52 -6.34
C GLY A 280 -0.91 6.16 -5.28
N LEU A 281 0.11 5.38 -5.66
CA LEU A 281 1.24 5.07 -4.78
C LEU A 281 2.00 6.32 -4.33
N THR A 282 2.14 7.32 -5.20
CA THR A 282 2.74 8.61 -4.87
C THR A 282 1.95 9.31 -3.76
N TYR A 283 0.63 9.43 -3.91
CA TYR A 283 -0.24 10.06 -2.90
C TYR A 283 -0.24 9.28 -1.59
N ILE A 284 -0.31 7.95 -1.63
CA ILE A 284 -0.23 7.12 -0.42
C ILE A 284 1.11 7.37 0.29
N ASN A 285 2.23 7.27 -0.41
CA ASN A 285 3.55 7.38 0.20
C ASN A 285 3.88 8.78 0.71
N ILE A 286 3.41 9.85 0.04
CA ILE A 286 3.67 11.19 0.57
C ILE A 286 3.04 11.31 1.95
N PHE A 287 1.81 10.81 2.17
CA PHE A 287 1.19 10.84 3.51
C PHE A 287 1.80 9.85 4.50
N LEU A 288 2.36 8.71 4.07
CA LEU A 288 2.98 7.74 4.97
C LEU A 288 4.39 8.15 5.44
N GLU A 289 5.13 8.92 4.64
CA GLU A 289 6.48 9.32 5.01
C GLU A 289 6.53 10.63 5.82
N ALA A 290 7.61 10.78 6.61
CA ALA A 290 7.90 12.01 7.34
C ALA A 290 8.61 13.02 6.42
N LYS A 291 8.11 14.26 6.41
CA LYS A 291 8.66 15.37 5.61
C LYS A 291 9.62 16.16 6.48
N ASP A 292 10.86 15.68 6.57
CA ASP A 292 11.88 16.31 7.40
C ASP A 292 12.59 17.43 6.61
N ARG A 293 12.59 18.66 7.14
CA ARG A 293 13.29 19.82 6.58
C ARG A 293 14.77 19.52 6.29
N VAL A 294 15.44 18.86 7.23
CA VAL A 294 16.86 18.51 7.12
C VAL A 294 17.12 17.58 5.94
N ALA A 295 16.21 16.64 5.67
CA ALA A 295 16.34 15.72 4.55
C ALA A 295 16.24 16.48 3.20
N PHE A 296 15.32 17.43 3.08
CA PHE A 296 15.21 18.28 1.88
C PHE A 296 16.43 19.17 1.67
N ARG A 297 16.98 19.76 2.74
CA ARG A 297 18.20 20.58 2.65
C ARG A 297 19.41 19.76 2.22
N TRP A 298 19.59 18.60 2.85
CA TRP A 298 20.65 17.67 2.47
C TRP A 298 20.51 17.24 1.01
N PHE A 299 19.30 16.92 0.57
CA PHE A 299 19.03 16.55 -0.82
C PHE A 299 19.39 17.69 -1.79
N GLY A 300 19.01 18.93 -1.48
CA GLY A 300 19.37 20.10 -2.28
C GLY A 300 20.88 20.35 -2.34
N SER A 301 21.59 20.18 -1.22
CA SER A 301 23.06 20.31 -1.16
C SER A 301 23.78 19.25 -1.97
N GLU A 302 23.36 17.97 -1.90
CA GLU A 302 23.99 16.89 -2.66
C GLU A 302 23.76 17.03 -4.17
N ILE A 303 22.58 17.54 -4.59
CA ILE A 303 22.33 17.91 -5.99
C ILE A 303 23.26 19.05 -6.41
N GLY A 304 23.40 20.09 -5.57
CA GLY A 304 24.31 21.22 -5.85
C GLY A 304 25.77 20.80 -6.00
N HIS A 305 26.18 19.72 -5.31
CA HIS A 305 27.52 19.14 -5.42
C HIS A 305 27.64 18.02 -6.47
N PHE A 306 26.62 17.80 -7.32
CA PHE A 306 26.58 16.76 -8.37
C PHE A 306 26.83 15.32 -7.88
N ARG A 307 26.53 15.02 -6.61
CA ARG A 307 26.71 13.67 -6.02
C ARG A 307 25.46 12.81 -6.21
N ILE A 308 25.14 12.51 -7.48
CA ILE A 308 23.90 11.84 -7.89
C ILE A 308 23.70 10.49 -7.19
N GLY A 309 24.76 9.68 -7.05
CA GLY A 309 24.67 8.37 -6.38
C GLY A 309 24.26 8.48 -4.90
N SER A 310 24.80 9.49 -4.20
CA SER A 310 24.44 9.78 -2.81
C SER A 310 23.00 10.32 -2.73
N ALA A 311 22.63 11.24 -3.61
CA ALA A 311 21.28 11.80 -3.67
C ALA A 311 20.21 10.71 -3.89
N LEU A 312 20.45 9.78 -4.83
CA LEU A 312 19.56 8.64 -5.11
C LEU A 312 19.43 7.70 -3.90
N SER A 313 20.50 7.52 -3.12
CA SER A 313 20.50 6.60 -1.97
C SER A 313 19.57 7.03 -0.82
N ARG A 314 19.17 8.31 -0.77
CA ARG A 314 18.29 8.84 0.27
C ARG A 314 16.96 9.36 -0.24
N LEU A 315 16.62 9.09 -1.50
CA LEU A 315 15.28 9.40 -2.01
C LEU A 315 14.23 8.66 -1.20
N GLN A 316 13.19 9.40 -0.81
CA GLN A 316 12.01 8.84 -0.19
C GLN A 316 11.15 8.11 -1.23
N CYS A 317 10.29 7.18 -0.79
CA CYS A 317 9.49 6.35 -1.70
C CYS A 317 8.56 7.19 -2.56
N TRP A 318 7.93 8.22 -1.98
CA TRP A 318 7.06 9.13 -2.74
C TRP A 318 7.84 9.89 -3.81
N MET A 319 9.09 10.33 -3.56
CA MET A 319 9.90 11.03 -4.57
C MET A 319 10.19 10.11 -5.76
N MET A 320 10.59 8.87 -5.49
CA MET A 320 10.82 7.87 -6.53
C MET A 320 9.54 7.54 -7.32
N SER A 321 8.40 7.45 -6.63
CA SER A 321 7.10 7.23 -7.27
C SER A 321 6.69 8.40 -8.17
N VAL A 322 6.92 9.65 -7.75
CA VAL A 322 6.69 10.84 -8.59
C VAL A 322 7.52 10.79 -9.85
N PHE A 323 8.82 10.50 -9.73
CA PHE A 323 9.68 10.40 -10.92
C PHE A 323 9.19 9.30 -11.86
N ALA A 324 8.81 8.14 -11.34
CA ALA A 324 8.23 7.07 -12.16
C ALA A 324 6.91 7.51 -12.83
N THR A 325 6.00 8.15 -12.10
CA THR A 325 4.74 8.68 -12.64
C THR A 325 4.97 9.73 -13.72
N LEU A 326 5.92 10.66 -13.53
CA LEU A 326 6.24 11.70 -14.52
C LEU A 326 6.90 11.12 -15.77
N ILE A 327 7.80 10.15 -15.63
CA ILE A 327 8.43 9.47 -16.77
C ILE A 327 7.38 8.70 -17.58
N LEU A 328 6.60 7.84 -16.92
CA LEU A 328 5.58 7.03 -17.58
C LEU A 328 4.44 7.89 -18.15
N GLY A 329 4.07 8.97 -17.45
CA GLY A 329 3.11 9.96 -17.92
C GLY A 329 3.62 10.73 -19.12
N GLY A 330 4.91 11.11 -19.13
CA GLY A 330 5.56 11.73 -20.28
C GLY A 330 5.62 10.81 -21.50
N VAL A 331 5.89 9.51 -21.30
CA VAL A 331 5.83 8.50 -22.36
C VAL A 331 4.41 8.38 -22.92
N LEU A 332 3.39 8.35 -22.06
CA LEU A 332 1.99 8.34 -22.50
C LEU A 332 1.63 9.59 -23.31
N VAL A 333 2.01 10.78 -22.83
CA VAL A 333 1.78 12.05 -23.55
C VAL A 333 2.48 12.04 -24.91
N ALA A 334 3.74 11.61 -24.97
CA ALA A 334 4.48 11.49 -26.22
C ALA A 334 3.80 10.50 -27.19
N HIS A 335 3.35 9.35 -26.69
CA HIS A 335 2.63 8.37 -27.50
C HIS A 335 1.34 8.96 -28.08
N LEU A 336 0.53 9.65 -27.26
CA LEU A 336 -0.71 10.30 -27.70
C LEU A 336 -0.49 11.40 -28.74
N ILE A 337 0.62 12.15 -28.63
CA ILE A 337 1.00 13.16 -29.63
C ILE A 337 1.42 12.50 -30.94
N LEU A 338 2.20 11.43 -30.87
CA LEU A 338 2.71 10.73 -32.04
C LEU A 338 1.63 9.91 -32.77
N SER A 339 0.63 9.39 -32.04
CA SER A 339 -0.46 8.62 -32.64
C SER A 339 -1.56 9.50 -33.25
N ASN A 340 -1.73 10.73 -32.79
CA ASN A 340 -2.78 11.63 -33.28
C ASN A 340 -2.31 12.55 -34.43
N THR A 341 -1.82 11.95 -35.52
CA THR A 341 -1.23 12.70 -36.66
C THR A 341 -2.24 13.46 -37.52
N MET A 342 -3.55 13.29 -37.31
CA MET A 342 -4.59 13.84 -38.19
C MET A 342 -5.20 15.15 -37.71
N GLU A 343 -5.03 15.54 -36.44
CA GLU A 343 -5.56 16.80 -35.91
C GLU A 343 -4.45 17.86 -35.75
N PRO A 344 -4.59 19.04 -36.39
CA PRO A 344 -3.67 20.14 -36.16
C PRO A 344 -3.90 20.74 -34.76
N GLY A 345 -3.00 20.48 -33.82
CA GLY A 345 -3.05 21.06 -32.47
C GLY A 345 -2.45 20.14 -31.41
N PHE A 346 -2.49 20.58 -30.14
CA PHE A 346 -2.13 19.72 -29.01
C PHE A 346 -3.33 18.80 -28.71
N PRO A 347 -3.18 17.47 -28.81
CA PRO A 347 -4.30 16.53 -28.65
C PRO A 347 -4.99 16.71 -27.29
N ALA A 348 -6.31 16.68 -27.29
CA ALA A 348 -7.09 16.94 -26.08
C ALA A 348 -6.80 15.91 -24.96
N ASP A 349 -6.58 14.63 -25.32
CA ASP A 349 -6.18 13.59 -24.37
C ASP A 349 -4.78 13.81 -23.81
N ALA A 350 -3.83 14.22 -24.66
CA ALA A 350 -2.47 14.56 -24.24
C ALA A 350 -2.49 15.78 -23.30
N ALA A 351 -3.37 16.76 -23.58
CA ALA A 351 -3.63 17.88 -22.70
C ALA A 351 -4.20 17.45 -21.35
N LEU A 352 -5.18 16.57 -21.33
CA LEU A 352 -5.75 16.07 -20.08
C LEU A 352 -4.68 15.37 -19.23
N VAL A 353 -3.92 14.44 -19.81
CA VAL A 353 -2.85 13.72 -19.09
C VAL A 353 -1.79 14.68 -18.57
N THR A 354 -1.35 15.63 -19.40
CA THR A 354 -0.37 16.65 -18.99
C THR A 354 -0.89 17.51 -17.83
N SER A 355 -2.18 17.83 -17.83
CA SER A 355 -2.84 18.57 -16.74
C SER A 355 -2.88 17.75 -15.45
N ILE A 356 -3.23 16.46 -15.54
CA ILE A 356 -3.25 15.54 -14.39
C ILE A 356 -1.85 15.44 -13.76
N LEU A 357 -0.79 15.34 -14.58
CA LEU A 357 0.59 15.33 -14.07
C LEU A 357 0.96 16.65 -13.40
N GLY A 358 0.58 17.79 -13.97
CA GLY A 358 0.79 19.10 -13.36
C GLY A 358 0.09 19.24 -12.01
N PHE A 359 -1.18 18.83 -11.92
CA PHE A 359 -1.95 18.83 -10.67
C PHE A 359 -1.34 17.90 -9.61
N LEU A 360 -0.84 16.73 -10.01
CA LEU A 360 -0.11 15.85 -9.10
C LEU A 360 1.12 16.55 -8.53
N VAL A 361 1.94 17.20 -9.36
CA VAL A 361 3.14 17.93 -8.89
C VAL A 361 2.75 19.10 -7.98
N ARG A 362 1.67 19.82 -8.31
CA ARG A 362 1.11 20.90 -7.48
C ARG A 362 0.71 20.40 -6.10
N ASP A 363 -0.09 19.34 -6.04
CA ASP A 363 -0.64 18.81 -4.80
C ASP A 363 0.48 18.36 -3.84
N LEU A 364 1.54 17.75 -4.40
CA LEU A 364 2.72 17.38 -3.62
C LEU A 364 3.45 18.61 -3.08
N GLY A 365 3.58 19.66 -3.90
CA GLY A 365 4.14 20.94 -3.47
C GLY A 365 3.36 21.55 -2.32
N ILE A 366 2.02 21.51 -2.37
CA ILE A 366 1.13 21.96 -1.29
C ILE A 366 1.35 21.12 -0.02
N VAL A 367 1.38 19.79 -0.14
CA VAL A 367 1.60 18.90 1.01
C VAL A 367 2.95 19.16 1.66
N VAL A 368 4.02 19.33 0.87
CA VAL A 368 5.33 19.70 1.39
C VAL A 368 5.27 21.07 2.07
N LEU A 369 4.74 22.09 1.41
CA LEU A 369 4.63 23.44 1.94
C LEU A 369 3.91 23.48 3.29
N MET A 370 2.74 22.84 3.41
CA MET A 370 1.97 22.84 4.66
C MET A 370 2.71 22.12 5.80
N ASN A 371 3.44 21.04 5.49
CA ASN A 371 4.32 20.40 6.47
C ASN A 371 5.51 21.27 6.88
N MET A 372 6.00 22.14 5.99
CA MET A 372 7.03 23.11 6.33
C MET A 372 6.49 24.27 7.15
N LEU A 373 5.24 24.69 6.96
CA LEU A 373 4.63 25.79 7.73
C LEU A 373 4.17 25.35 9.13
N ALA A 374 3.65 24.12 9.25
CA ALA A 374 3.15 23.59 10.52
C ALA A 374 4.31 23.33 11.52
N ARG A 375 4.55 24.26 12.45
CA ARG A 375 5.65 24.20 13.43
C ARG A 375 5.62 22.98 14.36
N ARG A 376 4.43 22.47 14.73
CA ARG A 376 4.28 21.35 15.69
C ARG A 376 3.04 20.51 15.40
N ARG A 377 3.17 19.58 14.43
CA ARG A 377 2.19 18.55 14.03
C ARG A 377 0.92 19.13 13.36
N GLY A 378 0.38 18.40 12.38
CA GLY A 378 -0.85 18.78 11.66
C GLY A 378 -0.66 19.29 10.22
N GLY A 379 0.57 19.31 9.70
CA GLY A 379 0.83 19.73 8.31
C GLY A 379 0.07 18.92 7.26
N ASP A 380 -0.10 17.61 7.49
CA ASP A 380 -0.89 16.75 6.60
C ASP A 380 -2.39 17.08 6.64
N LEU A 381 -2.95 17.35 7.83
CA LEU A 381 -4.38 17.74 7.95
C LEU A 381 -4.63 19.09 7.28
N LEU A 382 -3.71 20.05 7.45
CA LEU A 382 -3.78 21.33 6.78
C LEU A 382 -3.69 21.16 5.25
N ALA A 383 -2.79 20.31 4.77
CA ALA A 383 -2.69 20.00 3.35
C ALA A 383 -3.99 19.39 2.80
N LEU A 384 -4.58 18.43 3.51
CA LEU A 384 -5.87 17.84 3.12
C LEU A 384 -7.00 18.87 3.12
N ALA A 385 -7.04 19.78 4.09
CA ALA A 385 -8.03 20.86 4.13
C ALA A 385 -7.88 21.83 2.95
N VAL A 386 -6.64 22.20 2.60
CA VAL A 386 -6.37 23.04 1.42
C VAL A 386 -6.76 22.31 0.13
N LEU A 387 -6.39 21.04 -0.03
CA LEU A 387 -6.76 20.26 -1.21
C LEU A 387 -8.29 20.11 -1.32
N LEU A 388 -8.99 19.87 -0.22
CA LEU A 388 -10.46 19.84 -0.18
C LEU A 388 -11.06 21.18 -0.66
N LEU A 389 -10.51 22.29 -0.18
CA LEU A 389 -10.96 23.63 -0.60
C LEU A 389 -10.73 23.85 -2.10
N LEU A 390 -9.56 23.46 -2.62
CA LEU A 390 -9.19 23.61 -4.03
C LEU A 390 -10.02 22.72 -4.96
N TYR A 391 -10.32 21.48 -4.57
CA TYR A 391 -11.01 20.52 -5.45
C TYR A 391 -12.54 20.50 -5.28
N LEU A 392 -13.08 20.91 -4.14
CA LEU A 392 -14.52 20.88 -3.87
C LEU A 392 -15.12 22.28 -3.81
N LEU A 393 -14.62 23.15 -2.92
CA LEU A 393 -15.27 24.42 -2.64
C LEU A 393 -15.12 25.42 -3.80
N LEU A 394 -13.89 25.68 -4.25
CA LEU A 394 -13.64 26.65 -5.31
C LEU A 394 -14.28 26.27 -6.66
N PRO A 395 -14.21 25.01 -7.13
CA PRO A 395 -14.84 24.63 -8.38
C PRO A 395 -16.36 24.73 -8.32
N SER A 396 -16.98 24.47 -7.17
CA SER A 396 -18.42 24.65 -6.96
C SER A 396 -18.83 26.13 -7.01
N ILE A 397 -18.05 27.02 -6.38
CA ILE A 397 -18.32 28.47 -6.43
C ILE A 397 -18.19 28.98 -7.86
N ILE A 398 -17.12 28.63 -8.56
CA ILE A 398 -16.88 29.07 -9.95
C ILE A 398 -17.94 28.48 -10.89
N GLY A 399 -18.35 27.23 -10.68
CA GLY A 399 -19.46 26.61 -11.40
C GLY A 399 -20.78 27.35 -11.22
N GLY A 400 -21.07 27.81 -9.99
CA GLY A 400 -22.24 28.63 -9.70
C GLY A 400 -22.21 30.02 -10.36
N LEU A 401 -21.02 30.57 -10.58
CA LEU A 401 -20.81 31.85 -11.29
C LEU A 401 -20.85 31.72 -12.82
N GLN A 402 -21.15 30.53 -13.36
CA GLN A 402 -21.19 30.22 -14.80
C GLN A 402 -19.86 30.47 -15.56
N TYR A 403 -18.74 30.64 -14.85
CA TYR A 403 -17.41 30.76 -15.43
C TYR A 403 -16.79 29.38 -15.70
N GLY A 404 -17.29 28.70 -16.74
CA GLY A 404 -16.90 27.31 -17.07
C GLY A 404 -15.40 27.10 -17.27
N THR A 405 -14.72 28.04 -17.93
CA THR A 405 -13.26 27.99 -18.19
C THR A 405 -12.43 28.14 -16.92
N GLY A 406 -12.91 28.89 -15.92
CA GLY A 406 -12.23 29.07 -14.63
C GLY A 406 -12.12 27.78 -13.82
N ARG A 407 -12.94 26.76 -14.11
CA ARG A 407 -12.87 25.46 -13.45
C ARG A 407 -11.60 24.69 -13.81
N ALA A 408 -10.99 24.99 -14.97
CA ALA A 408 -9.76 24.37 -15.43
C ALA A 408 -8.51 24.74 -14.60
N LEU A 409 -8.59 25.80 -13.78
CA LEU A 409 -7.56 26.12 -12.79
C LEU A 409 -7.49 25.06 -11.69
N PHE A 410 -8.60 24.43 -11.37
CA PHE A 410 -8.70 23.55 -10.19
C PHE A 410 -8.92 22.08 -10.54
N LEU A 411 -9.45 21.79 -11.73
CA LEU A 411 -9.80 20.45 -12.18
C LEU A 411 -9.18 20.16 -13.55
N PRO A 412 -8.66 18.93 -13.77
CA PRO A 412 -8.23 18.50 -15.09
C PRO A 412 -9.45 18.32 -15.99
N LEU A 413 -9.72 19.33 -16.83
CA LEU A 413 -10.84 19.34 -17.77
C LEU A 413 -10.35 19.55 -19.19
N HIS A 414 -11.16 19.08 -20.15
CA HIS A 414 -11.03 19.46 -21.55
C HIS A 414 -11.44 20.93 -21.69
N THR A 415 -10.59 21.74 -22.31
CA THR A 415 -10.83 23.17 -22.50
C THR A 415 -10.55 23.59 -23.92
N ASP A 416 -11.25 24.64 -24.36
CA ASP A 416 -10.91 25.38 -25.57
C ASP A 416 -10.36 26.76 -25.15
N PRO A 417 -9.05 27.04 -25.35
CA PRO A 417 -8.04 26.22 -26.03
C PRO A 417 -7.47 25.07 -25.17
N THR A 418 -6.99 23.99 -25.83
CA THR A 418 -6.56 22.74 -25.17
C THR A 418 -5.32 22.89 -24.29
N TRP A 419 -4.47 23.89 -24.54
CA TRP A 419 -3.25 24.13 -23.77
C TRP A 419 -3.50 24.84 -22.42
N MET A 420 -4.70 25.41 -22.20
CA MET A 420 -4.99 26.25 -21.03
C MET A 420 -4.92 25.45 -19.71
N SER A 421 -5.56 24.27 -19.65
CA SER A 421 -5.55 23.40 -18.48
C SER A 421 -4.13 22.89 -18.10
N PRO A 422 -3.32 22.40 -19.06
CA PRO A 422 -1.91 22.09 -18.80
C PRO A 422 -1.13 23.28 -18.27
N ALA A 423 -1.23 24.43 -18.94
CA ALA A 423 -0.47 25.63 -18.57
C ALA A 423 -0.80 26.10 -17.16
N ALA A 424 -2.10 26.11 -16.80
CA ALA A 424 -2.55 26.45 -15.45
C ALA A 424 -1.98 25.49 -14.40
N SER A 425 -2.14 24.18 -14.60
CA SER A 425 -1.71 23.17 -13.63
C SER A 425 -0.19 23.23 -13.35
N TRP A 426 0.63 23.43 -14.38
CA TRP A 426 2.09 23.55 -14.25
C TRP A 426 2.51 24.90 -13.65
N ALA A 427 1.83 25.99 -13.99
CA ALA A 427 2.07 27.30 -13.36
C ALA A 427 1.77 27.25 -11.85
N GLU A 428 0.64 26.66 -11.46
CA GLU A 428 0.30 26.45 -10.04
C GLU A 428 1.31 25.55 -9.34
N ALA A 429 1.74 24.47 -10.01
CA ALA A 429 2.77 23.58 -9.48
C ALA A 429 4.09 24.32 -9.23
N MET A 430 4.55 25.13 -10.19
CA MET A 430 5.75 25.94 -10.04
C MET A 430 5.64 26.90 -8.86
N VAL A 431 4.53 27.63 -8.74
CA VAL A 431 4.29 28.56 -7.61
C VAL A 431 4.33 27.81 -6.28
N ALA A 432 3.61 26.68 -6.16
CA ALA A 432 3.58 25.89 -4.93
C ALA A 432 4.99 25.42 -4.51
N TRP A 433 5.81 24.95 -5.46
CA TRP A 433 7.16 24.50 -5.18
C TRP A 433 8.14 25.63 -4.89
N ILE A 434 8.05 26.77 -5.57
CA ILE A 434 8.86 27.96 -5.27
C ILE A 434 8.60 28.41 -3.83
N VAL A 435 7.33 28.48 -3.42
CA VAL A 435 6.97 28.85 -2.04
C VAL A 435 7.43 27.78 -1.04
N ALA A 436 7.30 26.49 -1.36
CA ALA A 436 7.80 25.41 -0.50
C ALA A 436 9.32 25.50 -0.28
N ILE A 437 10.10 25.68 -1.36
CA ILE A 437 11.57 25.75 -1.31
C ILE A 437 12.03 26.99 -0.54
N THR A 438 11.42 28.16 -0.80
CA THR A 438 11.76 29.40 -0.08
C THR A 438 11.50 29.28 1.42
N GLN A 439 10.41 28.63 1.85
CA GLN A 439 10.14 28.37 3.26
C GLN A 439 11.15 27.41 3.90
N ILE A 440 11.66 26.45 3.15
CA ILE A 440 12.73 25.54 3.60
C ILE A 440 14.03 26.32 3.84
N ALA A 441 14.33 27.33 3.00
CA ALA A 441 15.53 28.16 3.09
C ALA A 441 15.44 29.27 4.18
N LEU A 442 14.33 30.03 4.25
CA LEU A 442 14.22 31.25 5.08
C LEU A 442 14.35 31.04 6.60
N ASN A 443 14.02 29.86 7.12
CA ASN A 443 14.12 29.58 8.55
C ASN A 443 15.57 29.44 9.08
N GLU A 444 16.59 29.64 8.25
CA GLU A 444 18.00 29.75 8.69
C GLU A 444 18.32 31.07 9.39
N ARG A 445 17.61 32.16 9.11
CA ARG A 445 17.97 33.49 9.64
C ARG A 445 17.39 33.81 11.03
N LYS A 446 16.60 32.91 11.61
CA LYS A 446 15.90 33.13 12.89
C LYS A 446 16.27 32.11 13.97
N ALA A 447 17.23 31.22 13.71
CA ALA A 447 17.88 30.34 14.68
C ALA A 447 19.35 30.74 14.75
#